data_AF-A0A2T2S309-F1
#
_entry.id   AF-A0A2T2S309-F1
#
_cell.length_a   1.000
_cell.length_b   1.000
_cell.length_c   1.000
_cell.angle_alpha   90.00
_cell.angle_beta   90.00
_cell.angle_gamma   90.00
#
_symmetry.space_group_name_H-M   'P 1'
#
loop_
_entity.id
_entity.type
_entity.pdbx_description
1 polymer ?
#
loop_
_entity_poly.entity_id
_entity_poly.type
_entity_poly.pdbx_seq_one_letter_code
_entity_poly.pdbx_strand_id
1 'polypeptide(L)'
;MSIALGIVGGGVMGEAILSRLLAQGRYAPEAILASDPSPQRREYLQQQYGIRVAADNREAATASDILLLATKPQVLDRVAPELAQPAPDSPKPLVVSILAGVRLARLEAALPGYPIVRAMPNTPATVGAGMTAIALSEQASTEQCQRARAILEAVGQVIELPEPLLDGATGVAGSGPAYVAMAIEALADGGVAAGLSRASAYQLALQTVLGTAQLLQASGQHPAELKDRVTSPGGTTIAAVGVLERAGFRAALADAVRAAQQRAGELGQ
;
A
#
# COMPACT_ATOMS: atom_id res chain seq x y z
N MET A 1 -8.89 -5.39 -29.29
CA MET A 1 -7.77 -4.89 -28.46
C MET A 1 -7.64 -5.80 -27.25
N SER A 2 -6.46 -6.35 -27.00
CA SER A 2 -6.21 -7.20 -25.83
C SER A 2 -6.32 -6.40 -24.54
N ILE A 3 -6.67 -7.07 -23.45
CA ILE A 3 -6.65 -6.51 -22.10
C ILE A 3 -5.21 -6.68 -21.62
N ALA A 4 -4.52 -5.59 -21.31
CA ALA A 4 -3.16 -5.69 -20.76
C ALA A 4 -3.23 -5.86 -19.23
N LEU A 5 -4.00 -4.99 -18.55
CA LEU A 5 -4.16 -5.02 -17.10
C LEU A 5 -5.57 -5.43 -16.72
N GLY A 6 -5.69 -6.58 -16.05
CA GLY A 6 -6.90 -7.01 -15.39
C GLY A 6 -6.86 -6.62 -13.91
N ILE A 7 -7.94 -6.04 -13.38
CA ILE A 7 -8.08 -5.72 -11.96
C ILE A 7 -9.26 -6.48 -11.41
N VAL A 8 -9.01 -7.35 -10.43
CA VAL A 8 -10.06 -8.12 -9.76
C VAL A 8 -10.34 -7.47 -8.41
N GLY A 9 -11.46 -6.76 -8.32
CA GLY A 9 -11.83 -5.94 -7.18
C GLY A 9 -11.50 -4.47 -7.42
N GLY A 10 -12.55 -3.67 -7.59
CA GLY A 10 -12.44 -2.24 -7.83
C GLY A 10 -12.37 -1.41 -6.56
N GLY A 11 -11.96 -1.94 -5.41
CA GLY A 11 -11.98 -1.23 -4.12
C GLY A 11 -11.05 0.00 -4.06
N VAL A 12 -10.92 0.60 -2.86
CA VAL A 12 -10.11 1.83 -2.66
C VAL A 12 -8.67 1.67 -3.14
N MET A 13 -7.99 0.57 -2.79
CA MET A 13 -6.59 0.36 -3.19
C MET A 13 -6.44 0.02 -4.67
N GLY A 14 -7.37 -0.78 -5.23
CA GLY A 14 -7.41 -1.05 -6.67
C GLY A 14 -7.59 0.22 -7.49
N GLU A 15 -8.48 1.11 -7.06
CA GLU A 15 -8.68 2.44 -7.65
C GLU A 15 -7.45 3.35 -7.47
N ALA A 16 -6.80 3.34 -6.31
CA ALA A 16 -5.60 4.14 -6.07
C ALA A 16 -4.49 3.80 -7.08
N ILE A 17 -4.28 2.51 -7.33
CA ILE A 17 -3.31 2.02 -8.33
C ILE A 17 -3.79 2.40 -9.74
N LEU A 18 -5.03 2.08 -10.09
CA LEU A 18 -5.63 2.39 -11.39
C LEU A 18 -5.51 3.88 -11.75
N SER A 19 -5.98 4.76 -10.87
CA SER A 19 -6.04 6.19 -11.11
C SER A 19 -4.66 6.79 -11.38
N ARG A 20 -3.62 6.31 -10.67
CA ARG A 20 -2.24 6.76 -10.86
C ARG A 20 -1.59 6.20 -12.11
N LEU A 21 -1.87 4.94 -12.47
CA LEU A 21 -1.41 4.37 -13.73
C LEU A 21 -1.93 5.17 -14.93
N LEU A 22 -3.21 5.56 -14.90
CA LEU A 22 -3.83 6.38 -15.94
C LEU A 22 -3.30 7.82 -15.95
N ALA A 23 -3.21 8.47 -14.78
CA ALA A 23 -2.70 9.83 -14.67
C ALA A 23 -1.24 9.97 -15.16
N GLN A 24 -0.44 8.91 -15.04
CA GLN A 24 0.94 8.85 -15.55
C GLN A 24 1.04 8.35 -17.00
N GLY A 25 -0.09 8.03 -17.66
CA GLY A 25 -0.10 7.52 -19.03
C GLY A 25 0.56 6.14 -19.21
N ARG A 26 0.69 5.34 -18.14
CA ARG A 26 1.32 4.01 -18.21
C ARG A 26 0.46 2.98 -18.92
N TYR A 27 -0.85 3.19 -18.91
CA TYR A 27 -1.82 2.39 -19.64
C TYR A 27 -2.84 3.32 -20.31
N ALA A 28 -3.28 2.96 -21.50
CA ALA A 28 -4.49 3.54 -22.08
C ALA A 28 -5.72 2.96 -21.35
N PRO A 29 -6.79 3.76 -21.10
CA PRO A 29 -8.00 3.27 -20.45
C PRO A 29 -8.57 1.98 -21.07
N GLU A 30 -8.51 1.87 -22.39
CA GLU A 30 -9.03 0.74 -23.15
C GLU A 30 -8.22 -0.55 -22.91
N ALA A 31 -6.96 -0.43 -22.48
CA ALA A 31 -6.09 -1.57 -22.17
C ALA A 31 -6.36 -2.16 -20.76
N ILE A 32 -7.23 -1.52 -19.97
CA ILE A 32 -7.55 -1.94 -18.60
C ILE A 32 -8.98 -2.47 -18.54
N LEU A 33 -9.18 -3.54 -17.76
CA LEU A 33 -10.51 -3.96 -17.33
C LEU A 33 -10.52 -4.23 -15.83
N ALA A 34 -11.52 -3.67 -15.14
CA ALA A 34 -11.77 -3.93 -13.74
C ALA A 34 -13.06 -4.73 -13.53
N SER A 35 -13.00 -5.81 -12.75
CA SER A 35 -14.19 -6.52 -12.30
C SER A 35 -14.56 -6.12 -10.87
N ASP A 36 -15.86 -5.92 -10.63
CA ASP A 36 -16.39 -5.66 -9.29
C ASP A 36 -17.85 -6.16 -9.18
N PRO A 37 -18.24 -6.84 -8.09
CA PRO A 37 -19.61 -7.30 -7.91
C PRO A 37 -20.63 -6.16 -7.80
N SER A 38 -20.21 -4.95 -7.38
CA SER A 38 -21.09 -3.79 -7.22
C SER A 38 -21.33 -3.09 -8.57
N PRO A 39 -22.58 -3.00 -9.05
CA PRO A 39 -22.91 -2.24 -10.26
C PRO A 39 -22.54 -0.76 -10.14
N GLN A 40 -22.81 -0.14 -8.98
CA GLN A 40 -22.50 1.27 -8.73
C GLN A 40 -20.99 1.52 -8.81
N ARG A 41 -20.18 0.56 -8.34
CA ARG A 41 -18.73 0.70 -8.40
C ARG A 41 -18.22 0.61 -9.83
N ARG A 42 -18.77 -0.31 -10.63
CA ARG A 42 -18.43 -0.44 -12.05
C ARG A 42 -18.78 0.81 -12.84
N GLU A 43 -19.98 1.34 -12.64
CA GLU A 43 -20.42 2.58 -13.27
C GLU A 43 -19.50 3.75 -12.94
N TYR A 44 -19.16 3.91 -11.66
CA TYR A 44 -18.19 4.92 -11.22
C TYR A 44 -16.84 4.79 -11.91
N LEU A 45 -16.25 3.58 -11.93
CA LEU A 45 -14.94 3.35 -12.53
C LEU A 45 -14.94 3.63 -14.03
N GLN A 46 -16.02 3.26 -14.73
CA GLN A 46 -16.17 3.54 -16.15
C GLN A 46 -16.33 5.05 -16.42
N GLN A 47 -17.17 5.75 -15.65
CA GLN A 47 -17.42 7.18 -15.86
C GLN A 47 -16.21 8.04 -15.51
N GLN A 48 -15.50 7.73 -14.43
CA GLN A 48 -14.36 8.52 -13.97
C GLN A 48 -13.08 8.25 -14.77
N TYR A 49 -12.85 7.01 -15.17
CA TYR A 49 -11.56 6.59 -15.74
C TYR A 49 -11.64 6.12 -17.19
N GLY A 50 -12.84 5.95 -17.76
CA GLY A 50 -13.01 5.48 -19.14
C GLY A 50 -12.57 4.04 -19.39
N ILE A 51 -12.33 3.25 -18.33
CA ILE A 51 -11.89 1.85 -18.46
C ILE A 51 -13.06 0.91 -18.78
N ARG A 52 -12.73 -0.29 -19.24
CA ARG A 52 -13.69 -1.38 -19.32
C ARG A 52 -14.01 -1.92 -17.92
N VAL A 53 -15.25 -2.32 -17.70
CA VAL A 53 -15.70 -2.89 -16.43
C VAL A 53 -16.57 -4.13 -16.66
N ALA A 54 -16.46 -5.12 -15.77
CA ALA A 54 -17.21 -6.38 -15.88
C ALA A 54 -17.76 -6.84 -14.52
N ALA A 55 -18.88 -7.57 -14.54
CA ALA A 55 -19.34 -8.29 -13.35
C ALA A 55 -18.51 -9.55 -13.10
N ASP A 56 -18.09 -10.21 -14.18
CA ASP A 56 -17.41 -11.49 -14.15
C ASP A 56 -15.89 -11.30 -14.06
N ASN A 57 -15.27 -11.96 -13.07
CA ASN A 57 -13.83 -11.93 -12.89
C ASN A 57 -13.09 -12.62 -14.05
N ARG A 58 -13.74 -13.56 -14.75
CA ARG A 58 -13.19 -14.25 -15.92
C ARG A 58 -12.82 -13.28 -17.03
N GLU A 59 -13.57 -12.19 -17.19
CA GLU A 59 -13.27 -11.16 -18.18
C GLU A 59 -11.95 -10.43 -17.84
N ALA A 60 -11.74 -10.09 -16.55
CA ALA A 60 -10.49 -9.48 -16.09
C ALA A 60 -9.31 -10.46 -16.15
N ALA A 61 -9.57 -11.75 -15.91
CA ALA A 61 -8.57 -12.81 -15.99
C ALA A 61 -8.01 -13.02 -17.41
N THR A 62 -8.66 -12.50 -18.45
CA THR A 62 -8.15 -12.53 -19.84
C THR A 62 -6.96 -11.58 -20.10
N ALA A 63 -6.51 -10.86 -19.05
CA ALA A 63 -5.36 -9.98 -19.14
C ALA A 63 -4.10 -10.70 -19.64
N SER A 64 -3.41 -10.09 -20.60
CA SER A 64 -2.20 -10.65 -21.21
C SER A 64 -0.93 -10.35 -20.41
N ASP A 65 -0.92 -9.28 -19.61
CA ASP A 65 0.27 -8.81 -18.91
C ASP A 65 0.20 -9.06 -17.41
N ILE A 66 -0.71 -8.35 -16.73
CA ILE A 66 -0.81 -8.34 -15.27
C ILE A 66 -2.26 -8.53 -14.85
N LEU A 67 -2.45 -9.38 -13.84
CA LEU A 67 -3.68 -9.55 -13.11
C LEU A 67 -3.49 -9.03 -11.68
N LEU A 68 -4.03 -7.85 -11.38
CA LEU A 68 -4.02 -7.26 -10.05
C LEU A 68 -5.16 -7.82 -9.22
N LEU A 69 -4.83 -8.57 -8.16
CA LEU A 69 -5.81 -9.05 -7.18
C LEU A 69 -5.96 -8.02 -6.07
N ALA A 70 -7.10 -7.32 -6.08
CA ALA A 70 -7.44 -6.22 -5.19
C ALA A 70 -8.75 -6.48 -4.42
N THR A 71 -9.05 -7.74 -4.16
CA THR A 71 -10.21 -8.17 -3.37
C THR A 71 -9.90 -8.22 -1.88
N LYS A 72 -10.92 -8.49 -1.07
CA LYS A 72 -10.71 -8.82 0.34
C LYS A 72 -10.08 -10.22 0.47
N PRO A 73 -9.14 -10.45 1.41
CA PRO A 73 -8.51 -11.75 1.61
C PRO A 73 -9.50 -12.92 1.75
N GLN A 74 -10.64 -12.69 2.42
CA GLN A 74 -11.63 -13.71 2.73
C GLN A 74 -12.35 -14.29 1.51
N VAL A 75 -12.30 -13.61 0.36
CA VAL A 75 -12.98 -14.07 -0.85
C VAL A 75 -12.05 -14.79 -1.83
N LEU A 76 -10.77 -14.96 -1.50
CA LEU A 76 -9.78 -15.58 -2.39
C LEU A 76 -10.23 -16.97 -2.87
N ASP A 77 -10.68 -17.82 -1.96
CA ASP A 77 -11.05 -19.21 -2.30
C ASP A 77 -12.27 -19.29 -3.24
N ARG A 78 -13.13 -18.26 -3.21
CA ARG A 78 -14.26 -18.12 -4.14
C ARG A 78 -13.81 -17.57 -5.50
N VAL A 79 -12.89 -16.61 -5.49
CA VAL A 79 -12.47 -15.87 -6.70
C VAL A 79 -11.44 -16.66 -7.52
N ALA A 80 -10.49 -17.34 -6.88
CA ALA A 80 -9.40 -18.01 -7.56
C ALA A 80 -9.84 -19.03 -8.64
N PRO A 81 -10.88 -19.86 -8.43
CA PRO A 81 -11.40 -20.75 -9.47
C PRO A 81 -11.92 -20.03 -10.73
N GLU A 82 -12.35 -18.77 -10.60
CA GLU A 82 -12.81 -17.95 -11.73
C GLU A 82 -11.65 -17.38 -12.55
N LEU A 83 -10.44 -17.29 -11.95
CA LEU A 83 -9.26 -16.70 -12.57
C LEU A 83 -8.40 -17.72 -13.33
N ALA A 84 -8.63 -19.01 -13.07
CA ALA A 84 -7.89 -20.09 -13.70
C ALA A 84 -8.11 -20.08 -15.22
N GLN A 85 -7.00 -20.09 -15.98
CA GLN A 85 -7.07 -20.17 -17.45
C GLN A 85 -7.66 -21.52 -17.89
N PRO A 86 -8.43 -21.54 -19.01
CA PRO A 86 -9.15 -22.71 -19.46
C PRO A 86 -8.25 -23.86 -19.97
N ALA A 87 -7.02 -23.57 -20.40
CA ALA A 87 -6.06 -24.60 -20.82
C ALA A 87 -4.77 -24.53 -20.00
N PRO A 88 -4.22 -25.69 -19.54
CA PRO A 88 -3.02 -25.74 -18.69
C PRO A 88 -1.79 -25.02 -19.27
N ASP A 89 -1.63 -25.06 -20.60
CA ASP A 89 -0.48 -24.53 -21.32
C ASP A 89 -0.66 -23.08 -21.79
N SER A 90 -1.78 -22.44 -21.43
CA SER A 90 -1.99 -21.03 -21.78
C SER A 90 -0.97 -20.15 -21.05
N PRO A 91 -0.39 -19.13 -21.72
CA PRO A 91 0.46 -18.17 -21.04
C PRO A 91 -0.33 -17.50 -19.93
N LYS A 92 0.19 -17.56 -18.70
CA LYS A 92 -0.44 -17.00 -17.51
C LYS A 92 0.09 -15.57 -17.28
N PRO A 93 -0.78 -14.59 -17.03
CA PRO A 93 -0.33 -13.26 -16.65
C PRO A 93 0.38 -13.29 -15.30
N LEU A 94 1.21 -12.28 -15.05
CA LEU A 94 1.77 -12.04 -13.73
C LEU A 94 0.66 -11.62 -12.77
N VAL A 95 0.51 -12.36 -11.67
CA VAL A 95 -0.41 -12.01 -10.61
C VAL A 95 0.29 -11.04 -9.65
N VAL A 96 -0.26 -9.85 -9.49
CA VAL A 96 0.13 -8.93 -8.42
C VAL A 96 -0.97 -8.96 -7.36
N SER A 97 -0.69 -9.56 -6.20
CA SER A 97 -1.67 -9.68 -5.13
C SER A 97 -1.45 -8.60 -4.08
N ILE A 98 -2.47 -7.79 -3.82
CA ILE A 98 -2.48 -6.81 -2.71
C ILE A 98 -3.38 -7.25 -1.54
N LEU A 99 -3.68 -8.55 -1.47
CA LEU A 99 -4.52 -9.12 -0.41
C LEU A 99 -3.76 -9.14 0.92
N ALA A 100 -4.24 -8.36 1.88
CA ALA A 100 -3.62 -8.27 3.20
C ALA A 100 -3.50 -9.64 3.89
N GLY A 101 -2.31 -9.99 4.36
CA GLY A 101 -2.04 -11.20 5.14
C GLY A 101 -1.96 -12.50 4.33
N VAL A 102 -2.38 -12.54 3.07
CA VAL A 102 -2.36 -13.78 2.29
C VAL A 102 -0.94 -14.10 1.82
N ARG A 103 -0.38 -15.20 2.34
CA ARG A 103 0.98 -15.67 2.00
C ARG A 103 1.06 -16.25 0.58
N LEU A 104 2.24 -16.22 -0.02
CA LEU A 104 2.56 -16.77 -1.33
C LEU A 104 2.13 -18.22 -1.43
N ALA A 105 2.45 -19.06 -0.44
CA ALA A 105 2.02 -20.46 -0.42
C ALA A 105 0.51 -20.65 -0.60
N ARG A 106 -0.33 -19.77 -0.01
CA ARG A 106 -1.79 -19.81 -0.18
C ARG A 106 -2.22 -19.29 -1.56
N LEU A 107 -1.55 -18.25 -2.06
CA LEU A 107 -1.80 -17.71 -3.41
C LEU A 107 -1.42 -18.74 -4.50
N GLU A 108 -0.28 -19.41 -4.36
CA GLU A 108 0.20 -20.45 -5.27
C GLU A 108 -0.70 -21.68 -5.25
N ALA A 109 -1.19 -22.09 -4.07
CA ALA A 109 -2.17 -23.16 -3.94
C ALA A 109 -3.51 -22.80 -4.62
N ALA A 110 -3.93 -21.54 -4.52
CA ALA A 110 -5.16 -21.06 -5.14
C ALA A 110 -5.03 -20.83 -6.66
N LEU A 111 -3.84 -20.46 -7.14
CA LEU A 111 -3.54 -20.12 -8.53
C LEU A 111 -2.32 -20.93 -9.03
N PRO A 112 -2.45 -22.25 -9.18
CA PRO A 112 -1.31 -23.11 -9.47
C PRO A 112 -0.63 -22.75 -10.81
N GLY A 113 0.69 -22.58 -10.73
CA GLY A 113 1.57 -22.28 -11.86
C GLY A 113 1.46 -20.86 -12.40
N TYR A 114 0.78 -19.94 -11.72
CA TYR A 114 0.91 -18.52 -12.01
C TYR A 114 2.21 -17.98 -11.40
N PRO A 115 2.92 -17.08 -12.08
CA PRO A 115 3.94 -16.25 -11.44
C PRO A 115 3.24 -15.21 -10.55
N ILE A 116 3.65 -15.10 -9.29
CA ILE A 116 2.97 -14.26 -8.30
C ILE A 116 3.95 -13.31 -7.62
N VAL A 117 3.55 -12.04 -7.51
CA VAL A 117 4.17 -11.05 -6.62
C VAL A 117 3.15 -10.69 -5.55
N ARG A 118 3.46 -11.02 -4.30
CA ARG A 118 2.73 -10.53 -3.13
C ARG A 118 3.20 -9.11 -2.86
N ALA A 119 2.27 -8.18 -2.79
CA ALA A 119 2.51 -6.76 -2.56
C ALA A 119 1.70 -6.26 -1.38
N MET A 120 2.32 -5.46 -0.52
CA MET A 120 1.69 -4.87 0.66
C MET A 120 1.78 -3.35 0.56
N PRO A 121 0.92 -2.69 -0.25
CA PRO A 121 0.84 -1.24 -0.32
C PRO A 121 0.18 -0.66 0.93
N ASN A 122 0.23 0.67 1.08
CA ASN A 122 -0.42 1.38 2.17
C ASN A 122 -1.28 2.56 1.67
N THR A 123 -2.15 3.09 2.54
CA THR A 123 -3.15 4.11 2.18
C THR A 123 -2.59 5.37 1.51
N PRO A 124 -1.40 5.89 1.87
CA PRO A 124 -0.77 7.00 1.14
C PRO A 124 -0.55 6.78 -0.36
N ALA A 125 -0.69 5.55 -0.87
CA ALA A 125 -0.76 5.23 -2.29
C ALA A 125 -1.79 6.08 -3.06
N THR A 126 -2.92 6.41 -2.43
CA THR A 126 -3.97 7.27 -3.01
C THR A 126 -3.46 8.65 -3.43
N VAL A 127 -2.45 9.18 -2.72
CA VAL A 127 -1.82 10.46 -3.01
C VAL A 127 -0.46 10.33 -3.71
N GLY A 128 -0.06 9.11 -4.10
CA GLY A 128 1.23 8.85 -4.76
C GLY A 128 2.44 8.87 -3.82
N ALA A 129 2.19 8.90 -2.50
CA ALA A 129 3.23 8.88 -1.47
C ALA A 129 3.24 7.53 -0.72
N GLY A 130 2.83 6.46 -1.41
CA GLY A 130 2.77 5.12 -0.85
C GLY A 130 4.14 4.51 -0.58
N MET A 131 4.14 3.47 0.23
CA MET A 131 5.23 2.51 0.34
C MET A 131 4.64 1.11 0.17
N THR A 132 5.24 0.33 -0.72
CA THR A 132 4.82 -1.04 -1.01
C THR A 132 5.98 -1.99 -0.76
N ALA A 133 5.81 -2.95 0.15
CA ALA A 133 6.72 -4.08 0.27
C ALA A 133 6.28 -5.20 -0.67
N ILE A 134 7.22 -5.80 -1.41
CA ILE A 134 6.94 -6.92 -2.31
C ILE A 134 7.78 -8.16 -1.98
N ALA A 135 7.21 -9.34 -2.24
CA ALA A 135 7.89 -10.63 -2.25
C ALA A 135 7.42 -11.45 -3.47
N LEU A 136 8.33 -12.23 -4.02
CA LEU A 136 8.14 -12.99 -5.26
C LEU A 136 7.89 -14.47 -4.94
N SER A 137 7.01 -15.12 -5.71
CA SER A 137 6.91 -16.57 -5.75
C SER A 137 8.09 -17.20 -6.49
N GLU A 138 8.29 -18.50 -6.33
CA GLU A 138 9.38 -19.23 -7.00
C GLU A 138 9.24 -19.22 -8.52
N GLN A 139 8.00 -19.14 -9.04
CA GLN A 139 7.70 -19.13 -10.47
C GLN A 139 7.79 -17.73 -11.08
N ALA A 140 7.92 -16.68 -10.27
CA ALA A 140 8.06 -15.30 -10.75
C ALA A 140 9.51 -14.98 -11.13
N SER A 141 9.73 -14.57 -12.37
CA SER A 141 11.06 -14.16 -12.84
C SER A 141 11.45 -12.76 -12.35
N THR A 142 12.74 -12.43 -12.40
CA THR A 142 13.24 -11.07 -12.12
C THR A 142 12.61 -10.02 -13.06
N GLU A 143 12.37 -10.36 -14.32
CA GLU A 143 11.71 -9.48 -15.28
C GLU A 143 10.25 -9.20 -14.87
N GLN A 144 9.53 -10.24 -14.44
CA GLN A 144 8.17 -10.10 -13.91
C GLN A 144 8.15 -9.25 -12.64
N CYS A 145 9.13 -9.41 -11.76
CA CYS A 145 9.29 -8.54 -10.59
C CYS A 145 9.46 -7.07 -11.00
N GLN A 146 10.30 -6.77 -11.99
CA GLN A 146 10.47 -5.41 -12.49
C GLN A 146 9.17 -4.83 -13.06
N ARG A 147 8.35 -5.65 -13.75
CA ARG A 147 7.02 -5.24 -14.22
C ARG A 147 6.05 -4.94 -13.08
N ALA A 148 5.99 -5.80 -12.06
CA ALA A 148 5.18 -5.55 -10.86
C ALA A 148 5.63 -4.28 -10.13
N ARG A 149 6.94 -4.12 -9.93
CA ARG A 149 7.55 -2.93 -9.36
C ARG A 149 7.16 -1.68 -10.13
N ALA A 150 7.27 -1.69 -11.47
CA ALA A 150 6.88 -0.55 -12.28
C ALA A 150 5.42 -0.14 -12.01
N ILE A 151 4.46 -1.07 -12.00
CA ILE A 151 3.06 -0.73 -11.68
C ILE A 151 2.92 -0.11 -10.28
N LEU A 152 3.55 -0.73 -9.27
CA LEU A 152 3.42 -0.30 -7.88
C LEU A 152 4.14 1.03 -7.61
N GLU A 153 5.18 1.34 -8.37
CA GLU A 153 5.87 2.63 -8.33
C GLU A 153 5.02 3.79 -8.86
N ALA A 154 3.90 3.51 -9.53
CA ALA A 154 2.94 4.56 -9.90
C ALA A 154 2.28 5.21 -8.67
N VAL A 155 2.18 4.48 -7.55
CA VAL A 155 1.54 4.96 -6.31
C VAL A 155 2.52 5.26 -5.18
N GLY A 156 3.82 5.09 -5.36
CA GLY A 156 4.81 5.37 -4.32
C GLY A 156 6.13 4.64 -4.49
N GLN A 157 6.85 4.43 -3.39
CA GLN A 157 8.09 3.66 -3.40
C GLN A 157 7.83 2.16 -3.21
N VAL A 158 8.73 1.35 -3.75
CA VAL A 158 8.65 -0.11 -3.66
C VAL A 158 9.95 -0.66 -3.07
N ILE A 159 9.82 -1.51 -2.04
CA ILE A 159 10.94 -2.26 -1.47
C ILE A 159 10.69 -3.76 -1.65
N GLU A 160 11.72 -4.49 -2.07
CA GLU A 160 11.67 -5.94 -2.15
C GLU A 160 12.24 -6.54 -0.87
N LEU A 161 11.53 -7.52 -0.31
CA LEU A 161 11.90 -8.17 0.94
C LEU A 161 11.63 -9.67 0.82
N PRO A 162 12.39 -10.51 1.56
CA PRO A 162 11.98 -11.88 1.82
C PRO A 162 10.55 -11.92 2.40
N GLU A 163 9.73 -12.87 1.93
CA GLU A 163 8.32 -12.95 2.34
C GLU A 163 8.09 -12.89 3.86
N PRO A 164 8.88 -13.59 4.71
CA PRO A 164 8.67 -13.55 6.17
C PRO A 164 8.77 -12.15 6.79
N LEU A 165 9.38 -11.18 6.10
CA LEU A 165 9.51 -9.80 6.57
C LEU A 165 8.32 -8.91 6.18
N LEU A 166 7.41 -9.37 5.31
CA LEU A 166 6.25 -8.58 4.87
C LEU A 166 5.26 -8.28 6.00
N ASP A 167 5.14 -9.17 6.99
CA ASP A 167 4.29 -8.92 8.16
C ASP A 167 4.90 -7.79 9.03
N GLY A 168 6.23 -7.74 9.14
CA GLY A 168 6.94 -6.61 9.75
C GLY A 168 6.78 -5.31 8.96
N ALA A 169 6.90 -5.38 7.62
CA ALA A 169 6.65 -4.24 6.75
C ALA A 169 5.19 -3.75 6.86
N THR A 170 4.23 -4.64 7.10
CA THR A 170 2.83 -4.29 7.37
C THR A 170 2.69 -3.50 8.68
N GLY A 171 3.41 -3.91 9.72
CA GLY A 171 3.43 -3.19 11.00
C GLY A 171 3.99 -1.76 10.88
N VAL A 172 4.99 -1.57 10.00
CA VAL A 172 5.62 -0.26 9.77
C VAL A 172 4.85 0.58 8.74
N ALA A 173 4.73 0.11 7.51
CA ALA A 173 4.20 0.88 6.38
C ALA A 173 2.68 0.74 6.23
N GLY A 174 2.12 -0.45 6.44
CA GLY A 174 0.68 -0.70 6.31
C GLY A 174 -0.14 -0.01 7.40
N SER A 175 0.27 -0.20 8.65
CA SER A 175 -0.40 0.37 9.84
C SER A 175 0.14 1.75 10.23
N GLY A 176 1.37 2.09 9.81
CA GLY A 176 2.03 3.37 10.06
C GLY A 176 1.21 4.64 9.83
N PRO A 177 0.42 4.75 8.75
CA PRO A 177 -0.43 5.92 8.50
C PRO A 177 -1.36 6.26 9.68
N ALA A 178 -1.86 5.26 10.41
CA ALA A 178 -2.67 5.50 11.59
C ALA A 178 -1.86 6.12 12.73
N TYR A 179 -0.63 5.65 12.96
CA TYR A 179 0.26 6.19 14.00
C TYR A 179 0.60 7.65 13.71
N VAL A 180 0.87 7.96 12.43
CA VAL A 180 1.17 9.33 11.99
C VAL A 180 -0.06 10.24 12.11
N ALA A 181 -1.26 9.74 11.75
CA ALA A 181 -2.50 10.50 11.92
C ALA A 181 -2.78 10.84 13.38
N MET A 182 -2.62 9.86 14.28
CA MET A 182 -2.75 10.08 15.73
C MET A 182 -1.72 11.09 16.25
N ALA A 183 -0.48 11.05 15.75
CA ALA A 183 0.55 12.02 16.13
C ALA A 183 0.19 13.44 15.67
N ILE A 184 -0.33 13.62 14.46
CA ILE A 184 -0.79 14.91 13.93
C ILE A 184 -1.96 15.44 14.76
N GLU A 185 -2.93 14.58 15.09
CA GLU A 185 -4.08 14.91 15.93
C GLU A 185 -3.63 15.36 17.33
N ALA A 186 -2.76 14.58 17.99
CA ALA A 186 -2.25 14.90 19.32
C ALA A 186 -1.42 16.19 19.34
N LEU A 187 -0.62 16.46 18.31
CA LEU A 187 0.10 17.74 18.17
C LEU A 187 -0.87 18.92 18.01
N ALA A 188 -1.94 18.76 17.22
CA ALA A 188 -2.95 19.80 17.06
C ALA A 188 -3.71 20.06 18.38
N ASP A 189 -4.05 19.02 19.13
CA ASP A 189 -4.65 19.14 20.47
C ASP A 189 -3.72 19.86 21.45
N GLY A 190 -2.43 19.50 21.45
CA GLY A 190 -1.42 20.21 22.24
C GLY A 190 -1.31 21.69 21.86
N GLY A 191 -1.40 22.01 20.58
CA GLY A 191 -1.42 23.40 20.09
C GLY A 191 -2.65 24.18 20.57
N VAL A 192 -3.84 23.56 20.59
CA VAL A 192 -5.05 24.17 21.14
C VAL A 192 -4.94 24.38 22.65
N ALA A 193 -4.40 23.40 23.38
CA ALA A 193 -4.13 23.54 24.82
C ALA A 193 -3.12 24.65 25.12
N ALA A 194 -2.22 24.95 24.18
CA ALA A 194 -1.28 26.07 24.23
C ALA A 194 -1.85 27.41 23.74
N GLY A 195 -3.15 27.47 23.39
CA GLY A 195 -3.86 28.71 23.04
C GLY A 195 -4.03 28.98 21.55
N LEU A 196 -3.65 28.05 20.66
CA LEU A 196 -3.87 28.21 19.22
C LEU A 196 -5.34 27.92 18.83
N SER A 197 -5.78 28.49 17.71
CA SER A 197 -7.02 28.04 17.08
C SER A 197 -6.87 26.60 16.57
N ARG A 198 -7.96 25.83 16.55
CA ARG A 198 -7.98 24.45 16.02
C ARG A 198 -7.43 24.39 14.59
N ALA A 199 -7.82 25.34 13.73
CA ALA A 199 -7.39 25.38 12.34
C ALA A 199 -5.88 25.61 12.22
N SER A 200 -5.34 26.61 12.94
CA SER A 200 -3.91 26.89 12.95
C SER A 200 -3.09 25.73 13.52
N ALA A 201 -3.54 25.13 14.62
CA ALA A 201 -2.84 24.01 15.25
C ALA A 201 -2.78 22.79 14.30
N TYR A 202 -3.87 22.48 13.62
CA TYR A 202 -3.91 21.38 12.64
C TYR A 202 -2.97 21.65 11.45
N GLN A 203 -3.03 22.86 10.87
CA GLN A 203 -2.17 23.22 9.74
C GLN A 203 -0.68 23.16 10.11
N LEU A 204 -0.31 23.65 11.29
CA LEU A 204 1.06 23.56 11.80
C LEU A 204 1.49 22.11 11.99
N ALA A 205 0.69 21.30 12.69
CA ALA A 205 1.01 19.90 12.96
C ALA A 205 1.20 19.09 11.66
N LEU A 206 0.27 19.21 10.71
CA LEU A 206 0.34 18.51 9.43
C LEU A 206 1.59 18.91 8.64
N GLN A 207 1.85 20.22 8.50
CA GLN A 207 3.01 20.71 7.74
C GLN A 207 4.34 20.36 8.41
N THR A 208 4.41 20.37 9.74
CA THR A 208 5.61 19.98 10.50
C THR A 208 5.96 18.51 10.26
N VAL A 209 4.98 17.61 10.30
CA VAL A 209 5.20 16.18 10.03
C VAL A 209 5.63 15.97 8.57
N LEU A 210 4.92 16.58 7.61
CA LEU A 210 5.26 16.47 6.18
C LEU A 210 6.68 16.97 5.89
N GLY A 211 7.01 18.18 6.35
CA GLY A 211 8.32 18.79 6.10
C GLY A 211 9.46 18.05 6.77
N THR A 212 9.25 17.48 7.96
CA THR A 212 10.26 16.67 8.65
C THR A 212 10.55 15.37 7.89
N ALA A 213 9.51 14.69 7.40
CA ALA A 213 9.68 13.48 6.58
C ALA A 213 10.42 13.77 5.27
N GLN A 214 10.04 14.86 4.58
CA GLN A 214 10.72 15.31 3.36
C GLN A 214 12.19 15.66 3.61
N LEU A 215 12.50 16.35 4.70
CA LEU A 215 13.86 16.72 5.05
C LEU A 215 14.73 15.48 5.32
N LEU A 216 14.22 14.51 6.07
CA LEU A 216 14.93 13.24 6.31
C LEU A 216 15.17 12.48 5.01
N GLN A 217 14.15 12.40 4.14
CA GLN A 217 14.27 11.72 2.87
C GLN A 217 15.29 12.40 1.93
N ALA A 218 15.24 13.72 1.80
CA ALA A 218 16.12 14.46 0.90
C ALA A 218 17.57 14.52 1.40
N SER A 219 17.77 14.59 2.71
CA SER A 219 19.11 14.69 3.31
C SER A 219 19.79 13.35 3.54
N GLY A 220 19.03 12.26 3.66
CA GLY A 220 19.56 10.94 4.05
C GLY A 220 20.15 10.89 5.46
N GLN A 221 19.97 11.95 6.27
CA GLN A 221 20.53 12.04 7.61
C GLN A 221 19.83 11.08 8.58
N HIS A 222 20.59 10.60 9.56
CA HIS A 222 20.01 9.77 10.61
C HIS A 222 19.00 10.59 11.44
N PRO A 223 17.81 10.07 11.80
CA PRO A 223 16.81 10.85 12.53
C PRO A 223 17.29 11.44 13.87
N ALA A 224 18.22 10.76 14.56
CA ALA A 224 18.82 11.29 15.78
C ALA A 224 19.65 12.55 15.54
N GLU A 225 20.35 12.63 14.41
CA GLU A 225 21.16 13.79 14.03
C GLU A 225 20.26 14.99 13.72
N LEU A 226 19.16 14.79 12.97
CA LEU A 226 18.18 15.85 12.75
C LEU A 226 17.59 16.35 14.07
N LYS A 227 17.22 15.44 14.98
CA LYS A 227 16.72 15.77 16.33
C LYS A 227 17.76 16.61 17.09
N ASP A 228 19.03 16.22 17.09
CA ASP A 228 20.09 16.97 17.78
C ASP A 228 20.27 18.38 17.19
N ARG A 229 20.19 18.52 15.85
CA ARG A 229 20.30 19.82 15.15
C ARG A 229 19.18 20.80 15.50
N VAL A 230 17.99 20.33 15.83
CA VAL A 230 16.84 21.18 16.20
C VAL A 230 16.65 21.35 17.71
N THR A 231 17.52 20.75 18.52
CA THR A 231 17.53 20.89 19.99
C THR A 231 18.64 21.81 20.46
N SER A 232 18.31 23.07 20.74
CA SER A 232 19.24 24.00 21.39
C SER A 232 19.36 23.72 22.90
N PRO A 233 20.53 23.96 23.52
CA PRO A 233 20.70 23.83 24.96
C PRO A 233 19.68 24.68 25.73
N GLY A 234 18.94 24.05 26.66
CA GLY A 234 17.90 24.72 27.46
C GLY A 234 16.68 25.23 26.67
N GLY A 235 16.58 24.91 25.38
CA GLY A 235 15.50 25.38 24.51
C GLY A 235 14.16 24.65 24.70
N THR A 236 13.15 25.13 23.99
CA THR A 236 11.79 24.54 24.02
C THR A 236 11.78 23.10 23.49
N THR A 237 12.53 22.80 22.43
CA THR A 237 12.58 21.46 21.83
C THR A 237 13.11 20.41 22.80
N ILE A 238 14.21 20.69 23.53
CA ILE A 238 14.79 19.70 24.44
C ILE A 238 13.90 19.47 25.67
N ALA A 239 13.18 20.50 26.14
CA ALA A 239 12.18 20.36 27.19
C ALA A 239 11.04 19.42 26.76
N ALA A 240 10.52 19.57 25.54
CA ALA A 240 9.48 18.71 24.97
C ALA A 240 9.98 17.27 24.73
N VAL A 241 11.18 17.10 24.16
CA VAL A 241 11.81 15.78 23.98
C VAL A 241 11.93 15.06 25.32
N GLY A 242 12.33 15.76 26.39
CA GLY A 242 12.40 15.16 27.73
C GLY A 242 11.06 14.63 28.24
N VAL A 243 9.93 15.26 27.89
CA VAL A 243 8.58 14.75 28.20
C VAL A 243 8.28 13.50 27.38
N LEU A 244 8.55 13.52 26.07
CA LEU A 244 8.29 12.39 25.17
C LEU A 244 9.07 11.13 25.58
N GLU A 245 10.34 11.28 25.98
CA GLU A 245 11.16 10.16 26.45
C GLU A 245 10.62 9.59 27.77
N ARG A 246 10.23 10.45 28.74
CA ARG A 246 9.61 10.00 30.00
C ARG A 246 8.28 9.28 29.78
N ALA A 247 7.52 9.70 28.77
CA ALA A 247 6.27 9.06 28.37
C ALA A 247 6.48 7.76 27.56
N GLY A 248 7.74 7.39 27.25
CA GLY A 248 8.05 6.17 26.51
C GLY A 248 7.66 6.22 25.03
N PHE A 249 7.67 7.40 24.40
CA PHE A 249 7.21 7.58 23.01
C PHE A 249 7.84 6.58 22.01
N ARG A 250 9.15 6.34 22.11
CA ARG A 250 9.86 5.38 21.25
C ARG A 250 9.40 3.94 21.49
N ALA A 251 9.23 3.58 22.76
CA ALA A 251 8.79 2.24 23.15
C ALA A 251 7.37 1.98 22.63
N ALA A 252 6.46 2.94 22.80
CA ALA A 252 5.08 2.84 22.33
C ALA A 252 4.99 2.60 20.80
N LEU A 253 5.78 3.33 20.00
CA LEU A 253 5.83 3.10 18.56
C LEU A 253 6.41 1.72 18.19
N ALA A 254 7.47 1.28 18.87
CA ALA A 254 8.06 -0.04 18.65
C ALA A 254 7.08 -1.17 19.02
N ASP A 255 6.36 -1.02 20.13
CA ASP A 255 5.32 -1.95 20.57
C ASP A 255 4.13 -1.99 19.61
N ALA A 256 3.70 -0.83 19.09
CA ALA A 256 2.63 -0.77 18.09
C ALA A 256 3.01 -1.55 16.81
N VAL A 257 4.25 -1.39 16.32
CA VAL A 257 4.75 -2.15 15.16
C VAL A 257 4.77 -3.66 15.45
N ARG A 258 5.25 -4.08 16.63
CA ARG A 258 5.25 -5.50 17.03
C ARG A 258 3.84 -6.08 17.09
N ALA A 259 2.90 -5.36 17.72
CA ALA A 259 1.51 -5.80 17.83
C ALA A 259 0.85 -5.93 16.44
N ALA A 260 1.09 -4.96 15.55
CA ALA A 260 0.58 -5.01 14.18
C ALA A 260 1.20 -6.16 13.37
N GLN A 261 2.51 -6.41 13.52
CA GLN A 261 3.18 -7.54 12.87
C GLN A 261 2.64 -8.88 13.34
N GLN A 262 2.43 -9.05 14.65
CA GLN A 262 1.82 -10.26 15.21
C GLN A 262 0.41 -10.46 14.63
N ARG A 263 -0.42 -9.41 14.64
CA ARG A 263 -1.78 -9.48 14.10
C ARG A 263 -1.82 -9.78 12.61
N ALA A 264 -0.89 -9.23 11.82
CA ALA A 264 -0.77 -9.54 10.40
C ALA A 264 -0.46 -11.04 10.20
N GLY A 265 0.42 -11.61 11.02
CA GLY A 265 0.74 -13.03 11.00
C GLY A 265 -0.43 -13.95 11.33
N GLU A 266 -1.31 -13.53 12.25
CA GLU A 266 -2.56 -14.23 12.62
C GLU A 266 -3.60 -14.19 11.50
N LEU A 267 -3.74 -13.06 10.79
CA LEU A 267 -4.67 -12.92 9.66
C LEU A 267 -4.26 -13.73 8.42
N GLY A 268 -2.98 -14.09 8.33
CA GLY A 268 -2.44 -14.88 7.22
C GLY A 268 -2.49 -16.39 7.41
N GLN A 269 -3.07 -16.86 8.52
CA GLN A 269 -3.44 -18.25 8.73
C GLN A 269 -4.85 -18.49 8.20
#